data_AF-A0A8K1G790-F1
#
_entry.id   AF-A0A8K1G790-F1
#
_cell.length_a   1.000
_cell.length_b   1.000
_cell.length_c   1.000
_cell.angle_alpha   90.00
_cell.angle_beta   90.00
_cell.angle_gamma   90.00
#
_symmetry.space_group_name_H-M   'P 1'
#
loop_
_entity.id
_entity.type
_entity.pdbx_description
1 polymer ?
#
loop_
_entity_poly.entity_id
_entity_poly.type
_entity_poly.pdbx_seq_one_letter_code
_entity_poly.pdbx_strand_id
1 'polypeptide(L)'
;MALRHCWACISILLLLPGLSDGGKLLVVPMVGSHWLSLKEVVEKLSERGHEVVVLVPEVSWHMETTQAYKVVTHPVSQTLEELDNAFQEYVAVHLMQKAFPLNVLAMYKAYVHTYNTFFGQCKDLFRSQETLKFLNQSGFDAVLTDPIFMCGTILAHHLSLPFVFFMRGFGCNLHFAAPQCPSPPSYIPRLFSFNSDDMTFFQRVENALISLLELQYCNGFYGEALKLSSEVLQKDVSLTDLVNSAAIWLLRFDFVFEYVRPVMPNMVFVGGINCAKGKPLPKVTTCRRNLFHGSYSNHNNMALRLCWAWISILLLLPGLSDGGKLLVVPMVGSHWLSMKEVVEKLSERGHEVVVLVPEVSWHMETTQAYKVVKHPVSQTLEELDNSFKEYVARHLTEKPYPINGLVMYNASVHLFSTFFGQCKDLFRSQETLKFLNQSGFDAVLTDPFFMCGTILAHHLSLPFVFFMRGFGCNLHFAAPQCPSPLSYIPRLFSFNSDRMTFFQRVENALISLLELHYCNGIYREALKLSSEVLQKDVSLMDLVNSAAIWILRFDFVFEYVRPVMPNMVFVGGINCAKEKPLPKIVYLQTVKNLRGNQAGSCQQPPTCISQMLLSTNKGLGSITQGFRHG
;
A
#
# COMPACT_ATOMS: atom_id res chain seq x y z
N MET A 1 -20.52 27.68 -47.86
CA MET A 1 -19.89 28.37 -46.70
C MET A 1 -20.14 27.67 -45.36
N ALA A 2 -21.11 26.74 -45.26
CA ALA A 2 -21.39 25.97 -44.04
C ALA A 2 -20.40 24.82 -43.74
N LEU A 3 -19.74 24.20 -44.74
CA LEU A 3 -18.84 23.06 -44.51
C LEU A 3 -17.47 23.41 -43.90
N ARG A 4 -17.00 24.66 -44.03
CA ARG A 4 -15.68 25.08 -43.49
C ARG A 4 -15.70 25.33 -41.98
N HIS A 5 -16.87 25.60 -41.40
CA HIS A 5 -17.03 25.78 -39.96
C HIS A 5 -17.06 24.45 -39.20
N CYS A 6 -17.50 23.34 -39.84
CA CYS A 6 -17.45 22.01 -39.24
C CYS A 6 -16.02 21.53 -39.00
N TRP A 7 -15.10 21.78 -39.94
CA TRP A 7 -13.72 21.28 -39.84
C TRP A 7 -12.91 22.03 -38.78
N ALA A 8 -13.15 23.34 -38.60
CA ALA A 8 -12.52 24.11 -37.53
C ALA A 8 -13.00 23.65 -36.14
N CYS A 9 -14.30 23.33 -35.98
CA CYS A 9 -14.82 22.77 -34.72
C CYS A 9 -14.26 21.37 -34.42
N ILE A 10 -14.11 20.52 -35.44
CA ILE A 10 -13.52 19.17 -35.30
C ILE A 10 -12.02 19.26 -34.98
N SER A 11 -11.28 20.21 -35.56
CA SER A 11 -9.86 20.43 -35.24
C SER A 11 -9.63 21.04 -33.84
N ILE A 12 -10.58 21.80 -33.30
CA ILE A 12 -10.52 22.33 -31.92
C ILE A 12 -10.81 21.24 -30.89
N LEU A 13 -11.70 20.29 -31.20
CA LEU A 13 -11.96 19.11 -30.36
C LEU A 13 -10.77 18.13 -30.30
N LEU A 14 -9.93 18.10 -31.33
CA LEU A 14 -8.78 17.18 -31.46
C LEU A 14 -7.44 17.74 -30.96
N LEU A 15 -7.40 19.00 -30.52
CA LEU A 15 -6.23 19.63 -29.88
C LEU A 15 -6.29 19.61 -28.34
N LEU A 16 -7.38 19.07 -27.77
CA LEU A 16 -7.44 18.80 -26.35
C LEU A 16 -6.53 17.59 -26.07
N PRO A 17 -5.45 17.72 -25.28
CA PRO A 17 -4.64 16.58 -24.86
C PRO A 17 -5.60 15.54 -24.27
N GLY A 18 -5.44 14.27 -24.64
CA GLY A 18 -6.35 13.19 -24.27
C GLY A 18 -6.81 13.34 -22.82
N LEU A 19 -8.06 13.79 -22.65
CA LEU A 19 -8.72 13.89 -21.37
C LEU A 19 -8.84 12.45 -20.88
N SER A 20 -7.90 12.02 -20.04
CA SER A 20 -8.27 11.08 -18.98
C SER A 20 -9.48 11.73 -18.33
N ASP A 21 -10.65 11.11 -18.42
CA ASP A 21 -11.91 11.67 -17.93
C ASP A 21 -11.78 11.85 -16.41
N GLY A 22 -11.33 13.03 -16.01
CA GLY A 22 -11.02 13.34 -14.63
C GLY A 22 -12.32 13.64 -13.91
N GLY A 23 -12.67 12.79 -12.94
CA GLY A 23 -13.88 12.98 -12.14
C GLY A 23 -13.93 14.36 -11.48
N LYS A 24 -15.15 14.87 -11.32
CA LYS A 24 -15.46 16.16 -10.71
C LYS A 24 -15.53 16.03 -9.19
N LEU A 25 -14.61 16.68 -8.48
CA LEU A 25 -14.46 16.56 -7.03
C LEU A 25 -14.91 17.82 -6.31
N LEU A 26 -15.78 17.64 -5.31
CA LEU A 26 -16.09 18.68 -4.33
C LEU A 26 -15.11 18.56 -3.16
N VAL A 27 -14.35 19.61 -2.88
CA VAL A 27 -13.43 19.65 -1.74
C VAL A 27 -14.06 20.48 -0.64
N VAL A 28 -14.21 19.86 0.53
CA VAL A 28 -14.68 20.53 1.76
C VAL A 28 -13.51 20.53 2.76
N PRO A 29 -12.69 21.58 2.77
CA PRO A 29 -11.48 21.63 3.57
C PRO A 29 -11.78 22.02 5.02
N MET A 30 -10.83 21.70 5.89
CA MET A 30 -10.64 22.40 7.15
C MET A 30 -9.68 23.58 6.91
N VAL A 31 -10.01 24.77 7.45
CA VAL A 31 -9.21 25.99 7.31
C VAL A 31 -7.87 25.89 8.06
N GLY A 32 -6.95 26.83 7.81
CA GLY A 32 -5.66 26.89 8.51
C GLY A 32 -4.66 25.82 8.08
N SER A 33 -3.97 25.21 9.04
CA SER A 33 -2.85 24.27 8.76
C SER A 33 -3.29 22.98 8.04
N HIS A 34 -4.56 22.59 8.16
CA HIS A 34 -5.13 21.44 7.46
C HIS A 34 -5.23 21.72 5.96
N TRP A 35 -5.62 22.95 5.58
CA TRP A 35 -5.71 23.37 4.20
C TRP A 35 -4.35 23.34 3.48
N LEU A 36 -3.26 23.74 4.15
CA LEU A 36 -1.93 23.79 3.53
C LEU A 36 -1.51 22.46 2.90
N SER A 37 -1.78 21.34 3.58
CA SER A 37 -1.50 20.00 3.03
C SER A 37 -2.51 19.55 1.98
N LEU A 38 -3.79 19.87 2.19
CA LEU A 38 -4.85 19.48 1.25
C LEU A 38 -4.73 20.24 -0.08
N LYS A 39 -4.30 21.50 -0.03
CA LYS A 39 -4.07 22.37 -1.20
C LYS A 39 -3.13 21.73 -2.20
N GLU A 40 -1.99 21.21 -1.74
CA GLU A 40 -1.01 20.52 -2.61
C GLU A 40 -1.63 19.31 -3.33
N VAL A 41 -2.47 18.54 -2.62
CA VAL A 41 -3.20 17.40 -3.21
C VAL A 41 -4.20 17.88 -4.26
N VAL A 42 -4.97 18.91 -3.93
CA VAL A 42 -5.99 19.50 -4.80
C VAL A 42 -5.39 20.06 -6.08
N GLU A 43 -4.25 20.75 -5.99
CA GLU A 43 -3.51 21.24 -7.15
C GLU A 43 -3.04 20.09 -8.04
N LYS A 44 -2.50 19.02 -7.44
CA LYS A 44 -2.06 17.83 -8.20
C LYS A 44 -3.20 17.02 -8.80
N LEU A 45 -4.39 17.05 -8.21
CA LEU A 45 -5.60 16.44 -8.80
C LEU A 45 -6.05 17.25 -10.01
N SER A 46 -6.08 18.58 -9.90
CA SER A 46 -6.43 19.44 -11.03
C SER A 46 -5.43 19.35 -12.19
N GLU A 47 -4.12 19.34 -11.90
CA GLU A 47 -3.07 19.11 -12.90
C GLU A 47 -3.22 17.77 -13.64
N ARG A 48 -3.83 16.77 -13.01
CA ARG A 48 -4.12 15.46 -13.60
C ARG A 48 -5.45 15.39 -14.35
N GLY A 49 -6.14 16.52 -14.50
CA GLY A 49 -7.36 16.64 -15.31
C GLY A 49 -8.68 16.51 -14.53
N HIS A 50 -8.66 16.39 -13.20
CA HIS A 50 -9.89 16.41 -12.40
C HIS A 50 -10.51 17.80 -12.35
N GLU A 51 -11.82 17.92 -12.54
CA GLU A 51 -12.54 19.18 -12.28
C GLU A 51 -12.71 19.36 -10.76
N VAL A 52 -11.87 20.17 -10.13
CA VAL A 52 -11.91 20.36 -8.67
C VAL A 52 -12.61 21.67 -8.30
N VAL A 53 -13.60 21.57 -7.39
CA VAL A 53 -14.30 22.72 -6.81
C VAL A 53 -14.06 22.73 -5.29
N VAL A 54 -13.45 23.79 -4.79
CA VAL A 54 -13.15 23.96 -3.37
C VAL A 54 -14.18 24.89 -2.74
N LEU A 55 -14.86 24.40 -1.71
CA LEU A 55 -15.79 25.18 -0.90
C LEU A 55 -15.03 25.94 0.19
N VAL A 56 -15.20 27.26 0.27
CA VAL A 56 -14.45 28.14 1.18
C VAL A 56 -15.43 29.02 1.97
N PRO A 57 -15.32 29.09 3.31
CA PRO A 57 -16.12 30.06 4.07
C PRO A 57 -15.61 31.49 3.83
N GLU A 58 -16.50 32.48 3.79
CA GLU A 58 -16.13 33.91 3.63
C GLU A 58 -15.08 34.38 4.63
N VAL A 59 -15.14 33.85 5.86
CA VAL A 59 -14.16 34.08 6.91
C VAL A 59 -13.35 32.81 7.13
N SER A 60 -12.04 32.85 6.88
CA SER A 60 -11.16 31.69 7.01
C SER A 60 -9.73 32.06 7.39
N TRP A 61 -9.04 31.16 8.08
CA TRP A 61 -7.59 31.25 8.28
C TRP A 61 -6.83 30.70 7.10
N HIS A 62 -5.81 31.44 6.64
CA HIS A 62 -4.74 30.95 5.78
C HIS A 62 -5.23 30.09 4.59
N MET A 63 -6.36 30.46 3.98
CA MET A 63 -6.89 29.81 2.77
C MET A 63 -6.51 30.59 1.52
N GLU A 64 -5.22 30.70 1.24
CA GLU A 64 -4.76 31.25 -0.04
C GLU A 64 -5.14 30.27 -1.16
N THR A 65 -6.03 30.71 -2.03
CA THR A 65 -6.49 29.96 -3.20
C THR A 65 -5.62 30.24 -4.42
N THR A 66 -5.62 29.33 -5.39
CA THR A 66 -4.88 29.48 -6.65
C THR A 66 -5.83 29.35 -7.83
N GLN A 67 -5.38 29.73 -9.01
CA GLN A 67 -6.16 29.58 -10.26
C GLN A 67 -6.22 28.11 -10.73
N ALA A 68 -5.59 27.18 -10.02
CA ALA A 68 -5.53 25.78 -10.39
C ALA A 68 -6.89 25.07 -10.27
N TYR A 69 -7.82 25.56 -9.48
CA TYR A 69 -9.14 24.94 -9.24
C TYR A 69 -10.22 26.00 -9.08
N LYS A 70 -11.48 25.58 -9.20
CA LYS A 70 -12.61 26.49 -8.99
C LYS A 70 -12.84 26.68 -7.50
N VAL A 71 -13.10 27.92 -7.09
CA VAL A 71 -13.42 28.28 -5.70
C VAL A 71 -14.88 28.69 -5.63
N VAL A 72 -15.60 28.18 -4.62
CA VAL A 72 -16.96 28.59 -4.30
C VAL A 72 -16.99 29.06 -2.86
N THR A 73 -17.35 30.31 -2.67
CA THR A 73 -17.43 30.93 -1.36
C THR A 73 -18.85 30.82 -0.80
N HIS A 74 -19.00 30.58 0.50
CA HIS A 74 -20.31 30.54 1.17
C HIS A 74 -20.35 31.46 2.41
N PRO A 75 -21.53 32.03 2.70
CA PRO A 75 -21.69 32.94 3.82
C PRO A 75 -21.51 32.23 5.16
N VAL A 76 -20.95 32.96 6.12
CA VAL A 76 -20.74 32.52 7.50
C VAL A 76 -21.03 33.67 8.47
N SER A 77 -21.55 33.34 9.65
CA SER A 77 -21.87 34.32 10.70
C SER A 77 -20.71 34.60 11.64
N GLN A 78 -19.70 33.71 11.68
CA GLN A 78 -18.57 33.81 12.61
C GLN A 78 -17.56 34.84 12.12
N THR A 79 -17.04 35.62 13.06
CA THR A 79 -15.99 36.62 12.82
C THR A 79 -14.60 35.99 12.98
N LEU A 80 -13.58 36.62 12.36
CA LEU A 80 -12.20 36.16 12.50
C LEU A 80 -11.73 36.20 13.97
N GLU A 81 -12.16 37.22 14.71
CA GLU A 81 -11.86 37.37 16.14
C GLU A 81 -12.44 36.24 16.99
N GLU A 82 -13.64 35.75 16.70
CA GLU A 82 -14.23 34.60 17.40
C GLU A 82 -13.43 33.32 17.14
N LEU A 83 -12.99 33.10 15.89
CA LEU A 83 -12.14 31.97 15.54
C LEU A 83 -10.79 32.06 16.28
N ASP A 84 -10.17 33.24 16.27
CA ASP A 84 -8.90 33.52 16.94
C ASP A 84 -8.99 33.31 18.46
N ASN A 85 -10.02 33.84 19.10
CA ASN A 85 -10.23 33.70 20.55
C ASN A 85 -10.41 32.23 20.96
N ALA A 86 -11.20 31.47 20.21
CA ALA A 86 -11.37 30.03 20.45
C ALA A 86 -10.04 29.27 20.32
N PHE A 87 -9.21 29.63 19.35
CA PHE A 87 -7.88 29.05 19.18
C PHE A 87 -6.91 29.41 20.31
N GLN A 88 -6.92 30.68 20.74
CA GLN A 88 -6.05 31.12 21.82
C GLN A 88 -6.42 30.44 23.13
N GLU A 89 -7.72 30.24 23.41
CA GLU A 89 -8.16 29.43 24.56
C GLU A 89 -7.65 27.98 24.44
N TYR A 90 -7.82 27.36 23.26
CA TYR A 90 -7.32 26.01 22.99
C TYR A 90 -5.82 25.90 23.29
N VAL A 91 -5.00 26.80 22.75
CA VAL A 91 -3.55 26.83 22.95
C VAL A 91 -3.21 27.09 24.43
N ALA A 92 -3.85 28.07 25.06
CA ALA A 92 -3.60 28.41 26.46
C ALA A 92 -3.85 27.20 27.38
N VAL A 93 -4.92 26.45 27.17
CA VAL A 93 -5.22 25.25 27.98
C VAL A 93 -4.20 24.14 27.75
N HIS A 94 -3.66 23.97 26.54
CA HIS A 94 -2.60 23.00 26.26
C HIS A 94 -1.26 23.38 26.92
N LEU A 95 -0.99 24.68 27.07
CA LEU A 95 0.21 25.19 27.73
C LEU A 95 0.07 25.22 29.26
N MET A 96 -1.15 25.33 29.78
CA MET A 96 -1.45 25.22 31.21
C MET A 96 -1.31 23.76 31.66
N GLN A 97 -0.11 23.37 32.14
CA GLN A 97 0.20 22.04 32.69
C GLN A 97 -0.58 21.75 34.00
N LYS A 98 -1.91 21.66 33.93
CA LYS A 98 -2.75 21.29 35.06
C LYS A 98 -2.51 19.83 35.45
N ALA A 99 -2.67 19.52 36.73
CA ALA A 99 -2.61 18.14 37.21
C ALA A 99 -3.84 17.32 36.73
N PHE A 100 -3.65 16.02 36.59
CA PHE A 100 -4.76 15.08 36.37
C PHE A 100 -5.68 15.00 37.60
N PRO A 101 -7.03 14.95 37.44
CA PRO A 101 -7.81 14.90 36.19
C PRO A 101 -8.26 16.27 35.66
N LEU A 102 -7.90 17.38 36.32
CA LEU A 102 -8.35 18.72 35.96
C LEU A 102 -7.88 19.16 34.57
N ASN A 103 -6.72 18.67 34.13
CA ASN A 103 -6.24 18.88 32.75
C ASN A 103 -7.20 18.27 31.72
N VAL A 104 -7.63 17.02 31.88
CA VAL A 104 -8.50 16.33 30.92
C VAL A 104 -9.83 17.07 30.77
N LEU A 105 -10.43 17.50 31.88
CA LEU A 105 -11.69 18.24 31.85
C LEU A 105 -11.54 19.63 31.19
N ALA A 106 -10.45 20.34 31.51
CA ALA A 106 -10.18 21.65 30.89
C ALA A 106 -9.95 21.52 29.38
N MET A 107 -9.15 20.52 28.98
CA MET A 107 -8.87 20.21 27.58
C MET A 107 -10.16 19.87 26.84
N TYR A 108 -10.98 18.96 27.38
CA TYR A 108 -12.26 18.58 26.77
C TYR A 108 -13.17 19.79 26.55
N LYS A 109 -13.30 20.68 27.54
CA LYS A 109 -14.10 21.91 27.41
C LYS A 109 -13.57 22.82 26.29
N ALA A 110 -12.26 23.06 26.25
CA ALA A 110 -11.64 23.88 25.21
C ALA A 110 -11.79 23.28 23.81
N TYR A 111 -11.64 21.95 23.70
CA TYR A 111 -11.90 21.18 22.47
C TYR A 111 -13.34 21.37 21.99
N VAL A 112 -14.34 21.15 22.86
CA VAL A 112 -15.76 21.30 22.51
C VAL A 112 -16.09 22.73 22.11
N HIS A 113 -15.59 23.72 22.86
CA HIS A 113 -15.81 25.12 22.54
C HIS A 113 -15.25 25.48 21.16
N THR A 114 -13.98 25.14 20.91
CA THR A 114 -13.32 25.36 19.62
C THR A 114 -14.09 24.67 18.50
N TYR A 115 -14.40 23.38 18.67
CA TYR A 115 -15.16 22.61 17.68
C TYR A 115 -16.48 23.30 17.32
N ASN A 116 -17.29 23.67 18.31
CA ASN A 116 -18.61 24.27 18.09
C ASN A 116 -18.52 25.64 17.40
N THR A 117 -17.50 26.45 17.74
CA THR A 117 -17.25 27.75 17.09
C THR A 117 -16.98 27.56 15.61
N PHE A 118 -16.06 26.68 15.23
CA PHE A 118 -15.78 26.40 13.82
C PHE A 118 -16.93 25.69 13.10
N PHE A 119 -17.57 24.72 13.76
CA PHE A 119 -18.72 24.00 13.20
C PHE A 119 -19.91 24.91 12.91
N GLY A 120 -19.97 26.09 13.55
CA GLY A 120 -20.90 27.16 13.20
C GLY A 120 -20.90 27.51 11.72
N GLN A 121 -19.72 27.54 11.07
CA GLN A 121 -19.60 27.81 9.64
C GLN A 121 -20.33 26.75 8.79
N CYS A 122 -20.30 25.49 9.23
CA CYS A 122 -21.04 24.41 8.59
C CYS A 122 -22.56 24.61 8.72
N LYS A 123 -23.04 25.03 9.89
CA LYS A 123 -24.46 25.35 10.07
C LYS A 123 -24.92 26.46 9.12
N ASP A 124 -24.08 27.45 8.90
CA ASP A 124 -24.39 28.55 7.98
C ASP A 124 -24.36 28.12 6.50
N LEU A 125 -23.47 27.20 6.12
CA LEU A 125 -23.51 26.53 4.81
C LEU A 125 -24.88 25.89 4.55
N PHE A 126 -25.41 25.12 5.51
CA PHE A 126 -26.70 24.46 5.36
C PHE A 126 -27.91 25.42 5.43
N ARG A 127 -27.71 26.66 5.88
CA ARG A 127 -28.72 27.73 5.79
C ARG A 127 -28.70 28.44 4.43
N SER A 128 -27.56 28.41 3.73
CA SER A 128 -27.39 29.04 2.42
C SER A 128 -28.08 28.23 1.31
N GLN A 129 -29.32 28.60 0.99
CA GLN A 129 -30.09 27.97 -0.09
C GLN A 129 -29.44 28.15 -1.46
N GLU A 130 -28.78 29.27 -1.70
CA GLU A 130 -28.07 29.55 -2.95
C GLU A 130 -26.89 28.58 -3.13
N THR A 131 -26.05 28.44 -2.11
CA THR A 131 -24.89 27.53 -2.14
C THR A 131 -25.35 26.07 -2.28
N LEU A 132 -26.32 25.63 -1.48
CA LEU A 132 -26.84 24.26 -1.57
C LEU A 132 -27.47 23.95 -2.94
N LYS A 133 -28.18 24.90 -3.54
CA LYS A 133 -28.75 24.73 -4.89
C LYS A 133 -27.64 24.56 -5.93
N PHE A 134 -26.59 25.39 -5.87
CA PHE A 134 -25.43 25.25 -6.75
C PHE A 134 -24.78 23.87 -6.59
N LEU A 135 -24.55 23.41 -5.36
CA LEU A 135 -23.90 22.13 -5.09
C LEU A 135 -24.73 20.95 -5.63
N ASN A 136 -26.04 20.95 -5.40
CA ASN A 136 -26.96 19.92 -5.90
C ASN A 136 -27.00 19.83 -7.43
N GLN A 137 -26.83 20.96 -8.12
CA GLN A 137 -26.91 21.02 -9.59
C GLN A 137 -25.57 20.79 -10.29
N SER A 138 -24.47 20.70 -9.54
CA SER A 138 -23.11 20.68 -10.11
C SER A 138 -22.64 19.31 -10.60
N GLY A 139 -23.30 18.22 -10.19
CA GLY A 139 -23.00 16.85 -10.65
C GLY A 139 -21.61 16.35 -10.25
N PHE A 140 -21.27 16.41 -8.96
CA PHE A 140 -20.00 15.91 -8.42
C PHE A 140 -19.96 14.38 -8.37
N ASP A 141 -18.77 13.79 -8.53
CA ASP A 141 -18.55 12.34 -8.46
C ASP A 141 -18.18 11.89 -7.04
N ALA A 142 -17.46 12.72 -6.28
CA ALA A 142 -17.08 12.43 -4.90
C ALA A 142 -16.76 13.70 -4.10
N VAL A 143 -16.76 13.57 -2.77
CA VAL A 143 -16.34 14.62 -1.84
C VAL A 143 -14.97 14.28 -1.24
N LEU A 144 -14.00 15.20 -1.31
CA LEU A 144 -12.72 15.10 -0.60
C LEU A 144 -12.77 16.04 0.62
N THR A 145 -12.67 15.49 1.83
CA THR A 145 -12.86 16.28 3.06
C THR A 145 -11.90 15.92 4.17
N ASP A 146 -11.59 16.91 5.01
CA ASP A 146 -11.05 16.64 6.34
C ASP A 146 -12.21 16.27 7.29
N PRO A 147 -12.16 15.14 8.00
CA PRO A 147 -13.25 14.69 8.86
C PRO A 147 -13.35 15.44 10.20
N ILE A 148 -12.37 16.27 10.59
CA ILE A 148 -12.28 16.82 11.95
C ILE A 148 -13.55 17.58 12.39
N PHE A 149 -14.20 18.29 11.47
CA PHE A 149 -15.45 19.02 11.73
C PHE A 149 -16.68 18.38 11.10
N MET A 150 -16.57 17.22 10.47
CA MET A 150 -17.70 16.46 9.92
C MET A 150 -18.53 17.16 8.83
N CYS A 151 -18.25 18.43 8.49
CA CYS A 151 -19.09 19.18 7.55
C CYS A 151 -19.12 18.55 6.16
N GLY A 152 -17.96 18.19 5.61
CA GLY A 152 -17.90 17.51 4.30
C GLY A 152 -18.53 16.12 4.34
N THR A 153 -18.47 15.42 5.47
CA THR A 153 -19.17 14.15 5.68
C THR A 153 -20.68 14.33 5.60
N ILE A 154 -21.24 15.30 6.33
CA ILE A 154 -22.68 15.61 6.31
C ILE A 154 -23.12 16.01 4.91
N LEU A 155 -22.32 16.85 4.24
CA LEU A 155 -22.59 17.29 2.88
C LEU A 155 -22.54 16.14 1.88
N ALA A 156 -21.59 15.21 2.01
CA ALA A 156 -21.52 14.02 1.16
C ALA A 156 -22.76 13.14 1.33
N HIS A 157 -23.25 12.92 2.56
CA HIS A 157 -24.50 12.20 2.80
C HIS A 157 -25.71 12.95 2.22
N HIS A 158 -25.78 14.28 2.40
CA HIS A 158 -26.85 15.10 1.83
C HIS A 158 -26.91 15.00 0.30
N LEU A 159 -25.75 15.03 -0.37
CA LEU A 159 -25.62 14.91 -1.82
C LEU A 159 -25.67 13.45 -2.33
N SER A 160 -25.71 12.46 -1.42
CA SER A 160 -25.61 11.03 -1.74
C SER A 160 -24.35 10.66 -2.54
N LEU A 161 -23.21 11.25 -2.17
CA LEU A 161 -21.92 11.05 -2.84
C LEU A 161 -20.97 10.19 -2.00
N PRO A 162 -20.11 9.38 -2.65
CA PRO A 162 -18.97 8.78 -1.96
C PRO A 162 -18.02 9.89 -1.49
N PHE A 163 -17.37 9.68 -0.35
CA PHE A 163 -16.41 10.64 0.19
C PHE A 163 -15.08 9.99 0.56
N VAL A 164 -14.02 10.77 0.38
CA VAL A 164 -12.64 10.44 0.66
C VAL A 164 -12.18 11.33 1.81
N PHE A 165 -11.69 10.72 2.87
CA PHE A 165 -11.09 11.46 3.97
C PHE A 165 -9.64 11.77 3.69
N PHE A 166 -9.23 12.99 3.99
CA PHE A 166 -7.83 13.41 4.03
C PHE A 166 -7.52 13.92 5.44
N MET A 167 -6.76 13.15 6.22
CA MET A 167 -6.67 13.38 7.65
C MET A 167 -5.34 12.93 8.25
N ARG A 168 -4.89 13.60 9.31
CA ARG A 168 -3.76 13.12 10.13
C ARG A 168 -4.19 12.30 11.35
N GLY A 169 -5.36 12.57 11.89
CA GLY A 169 -5.86 11.89 13.07
C GLY A 169 -7.30 12.30 13.30
N PHE A 170 -8.10 11.35 13.75
CA PHE A 170 -9.50 11.58 14.07
C PHE A 170 -9.66 11.21 15.54
N GLY A 171 -10.29 12.09 16.32
CA GLY A 171 -10.53 11.83 17.73
C GLY A 171 -11.18 10.47 17.95
N CYS A 172 -11.05 9.94 19.17
CA CYS A 172 -11.84 8.78 19.60
C CYS A 172 -11.54 7.47 18.88
N ASN A 173 -10.38 7.38 18.22
CA ASN A 173 -10.02 6.24 17.39
C ASN A 173 -11.04 5.95 16.26
N LEU A 174 -11.88 6.91 15.88
CA LEU A 174 -12.96 6.72 14.89
C LEU A 174 -12.42 6.30 13.53
N HIS A 175 -11.25 6.79 13.15
CA HIS A 175 -10.59 6.45 11.90
C HIS A 175 -10.13 4.99 11.80
N PHE A 176 -10.07 4.26 12.92
CA PHE A 176 -9.86 2.80 12.92
C PHE A 176 -11.14 2.05 13.25
N ALA A 177 -11.96 2.56 14.17
CA ALA A 177 -13.22 1.93 14.54
C ALA A 177 -14.21 1.87 13.36
N ALA A 178 -14.30 2.94 12.57
CA ALA A 178 -15.23 3.05 11.45
C ALA A 178 -14.96 2.07 10.30
N PRO A 179 -13.72 1.97 9.78
CA PRO A 179 -13.38 0.92 8.83
C PRO A 179 -13.31 -0.48 9.48
N GLN A 180 -13.56 -0.63 10.78
CA GLN A 180 -13.50 -1.90 11.52
C GLN A 180 -12.08 -2.49 11.64
N CYS A 181 -11.08 -1.62 11.70
CA CYS A 181 -9.71 -2.02 12.00
C CYS A 181 -9.58 -2.44 13.46
N PRO A 182 -8.98 -3.61 13.75
CA PRO A 182 -8.69 -4.03 15.11
C PRO A 182 -7.84 -2.98 15.84
N SER A 183 -8.26 -2.61 17.06
CA SER A 183 -7.51 -1.67 17.89
C SER A 183 -7.41 -2.13 19.35
N PRO A 184 -6.65 -3.19 19.66
CA PRO A 184 -6.68 -3.82 20.98
C PRO A 184 -6.11 -2.91 22.08
N PRO A 185 -6.85 -2.62 23.16
CA PRO A 185 -6.36 -1.77 24.25
C PRO A 185 -5.26 -2.44 25.09
N SER A 186 -4.91 -3.70 24.82
CA SER A 186 -3.85 -4.41 25.52
C SER A 186 -2.44 -3.96 25.13
N TYR A 187 -2.27 -3.33 23.95
CA TYR A 187 -0.99 -2.81 23.46
C TYR A 187 -1.11 -1.54 22.63
N ILE A 188 -2.32 -1.10 22.25
CA ILE A 188 -2.52 0.20 21.60
C ILE A 188 -2.97 1.21 22.65
N PRO A 189 -2.12 2.16 23.05
CA PRO A 189 -2.49 3.15 24.04
C PRO A 189 -3.59 4.09 23.52
N ARG A 190 -4.48 4.48 24.42
CA ARG A 190 -5.59 5.40 24.17
C ARG A 190 -5.17 6.82 24.45
N LEU A 191 -5.81 7.74 23.75
CA LEU A 191 -5.63 9.17 23.99
C LEU A 191 -5.88 9.46 25.48
N PHE A 192 -5.06 10.33 26.09
CA PHE A 192 -5.06 10.67 27.53
C PHE A 192 -4.45 9.64 28.49
N SER A 193 -4.14 8.41 28.05
CA SER A 193 -3.40 7.45 28.90
C SER A 193 -1.92 7.80 29.04
N PHE A 194 -1.34 8.46 28.02
CA PHE A 194 0.09 8.73 27.88
C PHE A 194 0.99 7.48 27.98
N ASN A 195 0.40 6.29 27.86
CA ASN A 195 1.11 5.02 27.86
C ASN A 195 1.77 4.78 26.50
N SER A 196 2.82 3.96 26.47
CA SER A 196 3.35 3.38 25.23
C SER A 196 2.67 2.05 24.91
N ASP A 197 3.12 1.36 23.87
CA ASP A 197 2.79 -0.04 23.60
C ASP A 197 3.41 -1.01 24.62
N ASP A 198 4.36 -0.53 25.43
CA ASP A 198 4.87 -1.26 26.59
C ASP A 198 4.14 -0.90 27.88
N MET A 199 2.99 -1.56 28.07
CA MET A 199 2.15 -1.37 29.24
C MET A 199 2.29 -2.51 30.25
N THR A 200 2.45 -2.13 31.52
CA THR A 200 2.20 -2.99 32.68
C THR A 200 0.73 -3.41 32.74
N PHE A 201 0.42 -4.43 33.54
CA PHE A 201 -0.97 -4.87 33.73
C PHE A 201 -1.91 -3.71 34.11
N PHE A 202 -1.53 -2.85 35.05
CA PHE A 202 -2.37 -1.74 35.50
C PHE A 202 -2.55 -0.66 34.44
N GLN A 203 -1.51 -0.35 33.67
CA GLN A 203 -1.63 0.55 32.52
C GLN A 203 -2.58 -0.01 31.46
N ARG A 204 -2.59 -1.33 31.23
CA ARG A 204 -3.57 -1.97 30.32
C ARG A 204 -5.00 -1.88 30.86
N VAL A 205 -5.19 -2.01 32.17
CA VAL A 205 -6.51 -1.83 32.81
C VAL A 205 -6.99 -0.39 32.65
N GLU A 206 -6.14 0.60 32.95
CA GLU A 206 -6.43 2.02 32.71
C GLU A 206 -6.78 2.27 31.24
N ASN A 207 -5.98 1.73 30.32
CA ASN A 207 -6.17 1.89 28.89
C ASN A 207 -7.50 1.28 28.39
N ALA A 208 -7.88 0.12 28.92
CA ALA A 208 -9.16 -0.52 28.64
C ALA A 208 -10.34 0.30 29.18
N LEU A 209 -10.22 0.88 30.38
CA LEU A 209 -11.25 1.75 30.96
C LEU A 209 -11.44 3.02 30.13
N ILE A 210 -10.36 3.67 29.69
CA ILE A 210 -10.42 4.81 28.78
C ILE A 210 -11.14 4.40 27.49
N SER A 211 -10.74 3.26 26.89
CA SER A 211 -11.36 2.73 25.67
C SER A 211 -12.88 2.54 25.78
N LEU A 212 -13.40 2.12 26.94
CA LEU A 212 -14.83 1.94 27.17
C LEU A 212 -15.59 3.28 27.23
N LEU A 213 -14.92 4.33 27.70
CA LEU A 213 -15.50 5.67 27.81
C LEU A 213 -15.36 6.49 26.52
N GLU A 214 -14.58 6.02 25.53
CA GLU A 214 -14.28 6.74 24.29
C GLU A 214 -15.53 7.24 23.58
N LEU A 215 -16.41 6.32 23.17
CA LEU A 215 -17.57 6.69 22.39
C LEU A 215 -18.49 7.70 23.11
N GLN A 216 -18.59 7.60 24.44
CA GLN A 216 -19.45 8.47 25.24
C GLN A 216 -18.95 9.91 25.25
N TYR A 217 -17.66 10.15 25.48
CA TYR A 217 -17.14 11.53 25.43
C TYR A 217 -17.16 12.08 23.99
N CYS A 218 -17.07 11.22 22.98
CA CYS A 218 -17.07 11.63 21.58
C CYS A 218 -18.44 12.03 21.07
N ASN A 219 -19.48 11.32 21.49
CA ASN A 219 -20.86 11.75 21.24
C ASN A 219 -21.11 13.16 21.82
N GLY A 220 -20.53 13.46 22.99
CA GLY A 220 -20.55 14.81 23.56
C GLY A 220 -19.76 15.82 22.73
N PHE A 221 -18.55 15.46 22.27
CA PHE A 221 -17.70 16.34 21.48
C PHE A 221 -18.31 16.72 20.12
N TYR A 222 -18.91 15.75 19.42
CA TYR A 222 -19.53 15.94 18.11
C TYR A 222 -21.05 16.20 18.19
N GLY A 223 -21.60 16.54 19.36
CA GLY A 223 -23.04 16.62 19.58
C GLY A 223 -23.77 17.57 18.63
N GLU A 224 -23.20 18.75 18.35
CA GLU A 224 -23.77 19.70 17.38
C GLU A 224 -23.80 19.15 15.95
N ALA A 225 -22.78 18.39 15.55
CA ALA A 225 -22.75 17.77 14.24
C ALA A 225 -23.74 16.63 14.11
N LEU A 226 -23.89 15.80 15.15
CA LEU A 226 -24.93 14.76 15.18
C LEU A 226 -26.32 15.37 15.08
N LYS A 227 -26.59 16.45 15.81
CA LYS A 227 -27.86 17.16 15.74
C LYS A 227 -28.14 17.69 14.33
N LEU A 228 -27.19 18.42 13.74
CA LEU A 228 -27.33 18.93 12.37
C LEU A 228 -27.50 17.78 11.37
N SER A 229 -26.76 16.68 11.53
CA SER A 229 -26.84 15.51 10.66
C SER A 229 -28.23 14.90 10.69
N SER A 230 -28.81 14.73 11.89
CA SER A 230 -30.17 14.19 12.02
C SER A 230 -31.22 15.11 11.41
N GLU A 231 -31.06 16.43 11.55
CA GLU A 231 -31.92 17.43 10.92
C GLU A 231 -31.81 17.42 9.39
N VAL A 232 -30.59 17.38 8.84
CA VAL A 232 -30.36 17.40 7.38
C VAL A 232 -30.80 16.09 6.72
N LEU A 233 -30.51 14.95 7.35
CA LEU A 233 -30.78 13.62 6.80
C LEU A 233 -32.16 13.08 7.19
N GLN A 234 -32.91 13.80 8.04
CA GLN A 234 -34.28 13.46 8.47
C GLN A 234 -34.38 12.05 9.09
N LYS A 235 -33.36 11.65 9.85
CA LYS A 235 -33.29 10.37 10.57
C LYS A 235 -32.33 10.49 11.76
N ASP A 236 -32.44 9.62 12.74
CA ASP A 236 -31.41 9.54 13.79
C ASP A 236 -30.10 9.01 13.21
N VAL A 237 -29.00 9.68 13.55
CA VAL A 237 -27.66 9.40 13.03
C VAL A 237 -26.68 9.25 14.18
N SER A 238 -25.93 8.14 14.21
CA SER A 238 -24.79 7.98 15.12
C SER A 238 -23.49 8.48 14.48
N LEU A 239 -22.44 8.68 15.29
CA LEU A 239 -21.12 9.06 14.75
C LEU A 239 -20.61 8.05 13.72
N THR A 240 -20.76 6.78 14.06
CA THR A 240 -20.33 5.65 13.25
C THR A 240 -21.08 5.61 11.91
N ASP A 241 -22.38 5.92 11.88
CA ASP A 241 -23.16 6.00 10.63
C ASP A 241 -22.62 7.05 9.66
N LEU A 242 -22.18 8.21 10.18
CA LEU A 242 -21.61 9.27 9.34
C LEU A 242 -20.30 8.84 8.70
N VAL A 243 -19.42 8.17 9.44
CA VAL A 243 -18.03 7.95 9.02
C VAL A 243 -17.78 6.58 8.37
N ASN A 244 -18.60 5.58 8.66
CA ASN A 244 -18.44 4.22 8.12
C ASN A 244 -18.56 4.13 6.60
N SER A 245 -19.24 5.11 5.99
CA SER A 245 -19.50 5.14 4.55
C SER A 245 -18.35 5.76 3.73
N ALA A 246 -17.22 6.08 4.37
CA ALA A 246 -16.04 6.62 3.69
C ALA A 246 -15.49 5.61 2.68
N ALA A 247 -15.35 6.04 1.43
CA ALA A 247 -14.83 5.21 0.36
C ALA A 247 -13.33 4.94 0.53
N ILE A 248 -12.55 5.99 0.85
CA ILE A 248 -11.09 5.93 1.01
C ILE A 248 -10.67 6.80 2.20
N TRP A 249 -9.70 6.33 2.98
CA TRP A 249 -9.07 7.06 4.09
C TRP A 249 -7.62 7.40 3.71
N LEU A 250 -7.36 8.62 3.26
CA LEU A 250 -6.01 9.13 3.04
C LEU A 250 -5.42 9.63 4.37
N LEU A 251 -4.54 8.81 4.95
CA LEU A 251 -3.89 9.05 6.23
C LEU A 251 -2.58 9.83 6.03
N ARG A 252 -2.54 11.09 6.43
CA ARG A 252 -1.41 12.00 6.29
C ARG A 252 -0.30 11.75 7.33
N PHE A 253 -0.02 10.48 7.59
CA PHE A 253 1.09 9.98 8.40
C PHE A 253 1.58 8.67 7.79
N ASP A 254 2.79 8.28 8.16
CA ASP A 254 3.37 7.00 7.79
C ASP A 254 3.11 5.98 8.90
N PHE A 255 2.90 4.71 8.55
CA PHE A 255 2.63 3.64 9.51
C PHE A 255 3.78 3.45 10.54
N VAL A 256 4.99 3.93 10.24
CA VAL A 256 6.15 3.88 11.15
C VAL A 256 5.96 4.71 12.42
N PHE A 257 5.13 5.75 12.36
CA PHE A 257 4.82 6.61 13.52
C PHE A 257 3.61 6.11 14.32
N GLU A 258 3.04 4.97 13.93
CA GLU A 258 1.85 4.40 14.53
C GLU A 258 2.12 3.08 15.23
N TYR A 259 1.24 2.72 16.15
CA TYR A 259 1.24 1.40 16.75
C TYR A 259 0.82 0.34 15.74
N VAL A 260 1.53 -0.80 15.74
CA VAL A 260 1.28 -1.92 14.82
C VAL A 260 -0.14 -2.42 14.99
N ARG A 261 -0.93 -2.35 13.92
CA ARG A 261 -2.29 -2.89 13.88
C ARG A 261 -2.73 -3.16 12.44
N PRO A 262 -3.59 -4.17 12.21
CA PRO A 262 -4.23 -4.35 10.91
C PRO A 262 -5.01 -3.12 10.47
N VAL A 263 -4.93 -2.81 9.19
CA VAL A 263 -5.71 -1.74 8.55
C VAL A 263 -6.52 -2.29 7.39
N MET A 264 -7.62 -1.61 7.05
CA MET A 264 -8.43 -2.00 5.90
C MET A 264 -7.79 -1.54 4.58
N PRO A 265 -8.01 -2.26 3.45
CA PRO A 265 -7.41 -1.94 2.15
C PRO A 265 -7.75 -0.54 1.61
N ASN A 266 -8.85 0.07 2.08
CA ASN A 266 -9.23 1.42 1.71
C ASN A 266 -8.56 2.51 2.56
N MET A 267 -7.67 2.15 3.49
CA MET A 267 -6.83 3.08 4.25
C MET A 267 -5.46 3.19 3.60
N VAL A 268 -5.15 4.38 3.09
CA VAL A 268 -3.94 4.66 2.31
C VAL A 268 -3.08 5.65 3.08
N PHE A 269 -1.90 5.22 3.50
CA PHE A 269 -0.91 6.08 4.14
C PHE A 269 -0.24 6.97 3.09
N VAL A 270 -0.40 8.29 3.25
CA VAL A 270 0.16 9.34 2.41
C VAL A 270 1.07 10.26 3.23
N GLY A 271 1.81 9.68 4.18
CA GLY A 271 2.87 10.35 4.93
C GLY A 271 3.94 10.96 4.00
N GLY A 272 4.54 12.07 4.43
CA GLY A 272 5.60 12.73 3.63
C GLY A 272 5.12 13.50 2.40
N ILE A 273 3.81 13.67 2.20
CA ILE A 273 3.26 14.39 1.04
C ILE A 273 3.69 15.86 0.95
N ASN A 274 4.03 16.48 2.09
CA ASN A 274 4.56 17.85 2.14
C ASN A 274 6.07 17.93 1.85
N CYS A 275 6.76 16.80 1.64
CA CYS A 275 8.19 16.81 1.33
C CYS A 275 8.37 17.31 -0.11
N ALA A 276 8.91 18.53 -0.25
CA ALA A 276 9.26 19.06 -1.56
C ALA A 276 10.30 18.15 -2.24
N LYS A 277 10.18 17.99 -3.56
CA LYS A 277 11.22 17.34 -4.37
C LYS A 277 12.53 18.07 -4.09
N GLY A 278 13.51 17.35 -3.55
CA GLY A 278 14.83 17.92 -3.29
C GLY A 278 15.34 18.58 -4.56
N LYS A 279 15.81 19.83 -4.46
CA LYS A 279 16.52 20.46 -5.58
C LYS A 279 17.67 19.52 -5.98
N PRO A 280 17.91 19.28 -7.28
CA PRO A 280 19.07 18.50 -7.68
C PRO A 280 20.30 19.08 -6.98
N LEU A 281 21.11 18.22 -6.35
CA LEU A 281 22.38 18.66 -5.79
C LEU A 281 23.14 19.40 -6.91
N PRO A 282 23.70 20.59 -6.64
CA PRO A 282 24.48 21.31 -7.63
C PRO A 282 25.51 20.35 -8.21
N LYS A 283 25.45 20.11 -9.52
CA LYS A 283 26.48 19.31 -10.19
C LYS A 283 27.81 20.01 -9.90
N VAL A 284 28.73 19.32 -9.25
CA VAL A 284 30.12 19.76 -9.16
C VAL A 284 30.61 19.88 -10.60
N THR A 285 30.72 21.11 -11.09
CA THR A 285 31.19 21.42 -12.44
C THR A 285 32.65 21.02 -12.58
N THR A 286 32.90 19.84 -13.09
CA THR A 286 34.17 19.51 -13.76
C THR A 286 34.16 20.14 -15.15
N CYS A 287 35.17 20.97 -15.38
CA CYS A 287 35.36 21.82 -16.54
C CYS A 287 36.09 21.08 -17.68
N ARG A 288 35.48 21.04 -18.88
CA ARG A 288 36.00 20.95 -20.27
C ARG A 288 35.01 20.14 -21.13
N ARG A 289 34.69 20.47 -22.39
CA ARG A 289 35.21 21.44 -23.37
C ARG A 289 34.12 21.65 -24.44
N ASN A 290 34.15 22.83 -25.07
CA ASN A 290 33.22 23.35 -26.08
C ASN A 290 33.22 22.62 -27.44
N LEU A 291 32.23 23.04 -28.26
CA LEU A 291 32.07 22.99 -29.73
C LEU A 291 31.22 21.80 -30.20
N PHE A 292 30.08 21.96 -30.87
CA PHE A 292 29.80 22.78 -32.06
C PHE A 292 28.39 23.39 -32.10
N HIS A 293 28.30 24.63 -32.57
CA HIS A 293 27.11 25.24 -33.14
C HIS A 293 26.96 24.79 -34.61
N GLY A 294 25.75 24.40 -35.01
CA GLY A 294 25.37 24.15 -36.40
C GLY A 294 23.96 24.67 -36.65
N SER A 295 23.88 25.76 -37.42
CA SER A 295 22.66 26.34 -37.98
C SER A 295 21.96 25.36 -38.93
N TYR A 296 20.63 25.27 -38.89
CA TYR A 296 19.85 24.63 -39.94
C TYR A 296 18.76 25.56 -40.46
N SER A 297 18.87 25.85 -41.76
CA SER A 297 17.94 26.57 -42.61
C SER A 297 16.76 25.68 -43.01
N ASN A 298 15.60 26.33 -43.17
CA ASN A 298 14.38 25.83 -43.79
C ASN A 298 14.65 25.14 -45.14
N HIS A 299 14.04 23.96 -45.35
CA HIS A 299 13.37 23.61 -46.60
C HIS A 299 12.52 22.32 -46.46
N ASN A 300 11.39 22.33 -47.18
CA ASN A 300 10.57 21.20 -47.66
C ASN A 300 9.28 20.82 -46.90
N ASN A 301 8.24 21.58 -47.25
CA ASN A 301 6.84 21.53 -46.81
C ASN A 301 6.00 20.40 -47.49
N MET A 302 6.62 19.27 -47.84
CA MET A 302 5.89 18.16 -48.52
C MET A 302 5.98 16.82 -47.78
N ALA A 303 6.98 16.62 -46.92
CA ALA A 303 7.02 15.49 -45.98
C ALA A 303 6.00 15.68 -44.83
N LEU A 304 5.66 16.94 -44.51
CA LEU A 304 4.76 17.29 -43.40
C LEU A 304 3.33 16.79 -43.64
N ARG A 305 2.83 16.75 -44.88
CA ARG A 305 1.43 16.36 -45.14
C ARG A 305 1.16 14.87 -45.03
N LEU A 306 2.17 14.03 -45.28
CA LEU A 306 2.08 12.57 -45.08
C LEU A 306 2.19 12.23 -43.59
N CYS A 307 3.02 12.94 -42.81
CA CYS A 307 3.04 12.78 -41.35
C CYS A 307 1.69 13.08 -40.70
N TRP A 308 0.95 14.11 -41.17
CA TRP A 308 -0.33 14.49 -40.56
C TRP A 308 -1.45 13.49 -40.82
N ALA A 309 -1.44 12.79 -41.96
CA ALA A 309 -2.39 11.72 -42.25
C ALA A 309 -2.15 10.48 -41.36
N TRP A 310 -0.89 10.12 -41.11
CA TRP A 310 -0.53 9.01 -40.21
C TRP A 310 -0.78 9.37 -38.73
N ILE A 311 -0.51 10.62 -38.33
CA ILE A 311 -0.84 11.14 -37.00
C ILE A 311 -2.36 11.15 -36.78
N SER A 312 -3.15 11.48 -37.81
CA SER A 312 -4.63 11.46 -37.73
C SER A 312 -5.20 10.04 -37.63
N ILE A 313 -4.54 9.03 -38.20
CA ILE A 313 -4.93 7.62 -38.08
C ILE A 313 -4.54 7.04 -36.70
N LEU A 314 -3.38 7.44 -36.16
CA LEU A 314 -2.97 7.10 -34.79
C LEU A 314 -3.87 7.73 -33.71
N LEU A 315 -4.48 8.90 -34.00
CA LEU A 315 -5.40 9.60 -33.10
C LEU A 315 -6.86 9.12 -33.16
N LEU A 316 -7.22 8.26 -34.13
CA LEU A 316 -8.55 7.66 -34.25
C LEU A 316 -8.66 6.30 -33.55
N LEU A 317 -7.55 5.76 -33.05
CA LEU A 317 -7.58 4.61 -32.16
C LEU A 317 -7.95 5.12 -30.76
N PRO A 318 -9.00 4.57 -30.11
CA PRO A 318 -9.25 4.88 -28.71
C PRO A 318 -7.95 4.65 -27.94
N GLY A 319 -7.54 5.62 -27.14
CA GLY A 319 -6.37 5.50 -26.27
C GLY A 319 -6.60 4.38 -25.28
N LEU A 320 -6.31 3.15 -25.70
CA LEU A 320 -5.90 2.07 -24.81
C LEU A 320 -4.76 2.68 -24.01
N SER A 321 -4.87 2.74 -22.67
CA SER A 321 -3.70 2.93 -21.83
C SER A 321 -2.67 1.93 -22.32
N ASP A 322 -1.61 2.40 -22.99
CA ASP A 322 -0.65 1.52 -23.66
C ASP A 322 0.04 0.68 -22.59
N GLY A 323 -0.40 -0.57 -22.44
CA GLY A 323 0.11 -1.45 -21.42
C GLY A 323 1.51 -1.88 -21.84
N GLY A 324 2.51 -1.48 -21.05
CA GLY A 324 3.91 -1.85 -21.32
C GLY A 324 4.10 -3.36 -21.47
N LYS A 325 5.08 -3.75 -22.29
CA LYS A 325 5.45 -5.13 -22.59
C LYS A 325 6.36 -5.68 -21.50
N LEU A 326 5.87 -6.64 -20.74
CA LEU A 326 6.55 -7.19 -19.56
C LEU A 326 7.10 -8.58 -19.81
N LEU A 327 8.38 -8.77 -19.51
CA LEU A 327 8.98 -10.10 -19.40
C LEU A 327 8.83 -10.59 -17.96
N VAL A 328 8.16 -11.72 -17.78
CA VAL A 328 8.00 -12.34 -16.46
C VAL A 328 8.97 -13.50 -16.35
N VAL A 329 9.83 -13.45 -15.33
CA VAL A 329 10.75 -14.53 -14.97
C VAL A 329 10.38 -15.05 -13.59
N PRO A 330 9.51 -16.07 -13.51
CA PRO A 330 9.01 -16.55 -12.25
C PRO A 330 9.98 -17.50 -11.56
N MET A 331 9.77 -17.68 -10.26
CA MET A 331 10.22 -18.87 -9.55
C MET A 331 9.13 -19.95 -9.64
N VAL A 332 9.51 -21.17 -10.01
CA VAL A 332 8.59 -22.32 -10.17
C VAL A 332 7.95 -22.72 -8.83
N GLY A 333 6.88 -23.52 -8.87
CA GLY A 333 6.22 -24.05 -7.67
C GLY A 333 5.32 -23.03 -6.98
N SER A 334 5.33 -22.99 -5.64
CA SER A 334 4.41 -22.16 -4.84
C SER A 334 4.59 -20.65 -5.05
N HIS A 335 5.76 -20.20 -5.51
CA HIS A 335 6.00 -18.79 -5.84
C HIS A 335 5.22 -18.36 -7.09
N TRP A 336 5.07 -19.26 -8.07
CA TRP A 336 4.30 -19.01 -9.28
C TRP A 336 2.81 -18.82 -9.00
N LEU A 337 2.23 -19.57 -8.06
CA LEU A 337 0.78 -19.51 -7.79
C LEU A 337 0.30 -18.09 -7.46
N SER A 338 1.04 -17.35 -6.63
CA SER A 338 0.72 -15.94 -6.35
C SER A 338 1.05 -15.01 -7.51
N MET A 339 2.12 -15.29 -8.26
CA MET A 339 2.55 -14.43 -9.36
C MET A 339 1.60 -14.54 -10.55
N LYS A 340 1.07 -15.74 -10.81
CA LYS A 340 0.11 -16.04 -11.87
C LYS A 340 -1.10 -15.10 -11.82
N GLU A 341 -1.73 -14.96 -10.66
CA GLU A 341 -2.89 -14.06 -10.47
C GLU A 341 -2.55 -12.61 -10.83
N VAL A 342 -1.36 -12.14 -10.45
CA VAL A 342 -0.90 -10.78 -10.79
C VAL A 342 -0.64 -10.64 -12.29
N VAL A 343 0.02 -11.62 -12.91
CA VAL A 343 0.31 -11.67 -14.35
C VAL A 343 -0.97 -11.67 -15.17
N GLU A 344 -1.98 -12.45 -14.77
CA GLU A 344 -3.30 -12.45 -15.43
C GLU A 344 -3.97 -11.08 -15.33
N LYS A 345 -3.94 -10.45 -14.16
CA LYS A 345 -4.49 -9.10 -13.96
C LYS A 345 -3.74 -8.00 -14.69
N LEU A 346 -2.43 -8.16 -14.91
CA LEU A 346 -1.65 -7.25 -15.75
C LEU A 346 -2.07 -7.37 -17.22
N SER A 347 -2.22 -8.61 -17.72
CA SER A 347 -2.70 -8.85 -19.08
C SER A 347 -4.12 -8.34 -19.31
N GLU A 348 -5.04 -8.59 -18.37
CA GLU A 348 -6.42 -8.05 -18.42
C GLU A 348 -6.47 -6.51 -18.47
N ARG A 349 -5.46 -5.84 -17.89
CA ARG A 349 -5.32 -4.37 -17.92
C ARG A 349 -4.60 -3.84 -19.17
N GLY A 350 -4.31 -4.70 -20.14
CA GLY A 350 -3.77 -4.33 -21.44
C GLY A 350 -2.26 -4.44 -21.58
N HIS A 351 -1.52 -4.93 -20.57
CA HIS A 351 -0.08 -5.18 -20.70
C HIS A 351 0.21 -6.36 -21.63
N GLU A 352 1.17 -6.23 -22.55
CA GLU A 352 1.69 -7.39 -23.30
C GLU A 352 2.61 -8.21 -22.39
N VAL A 353 2.09 -9.30 -21.80
CA VAL A 353 2.85 -10.12 -20.86
C VAL A 353 3.42 -11.38 -21.54
N VAL A 354 4.74 -11.58 -21.39
CA VAL A 354 5.44 -12.79 -21.83
C VAL A 354 6.08 -13.49 -20.64
N VAL A 355 5.65 -14.70 -20.34
CA VAL A 355 6.17 -15.51 -19.24
C VAL A 355 7.21 -16.49 -19.77
N LEU A 356 8.43 -16.40 -19.23
CA LEU A 356 9.53 -17.32 -19.52
C LEU A 356 9.46 -18.51 -18.58
N VAL A 357 9.34 -19.73 -19.13
CA VAL A 357 9.09 -20.96 -18.35
C VAL A 357 10.15 -22.01 -18.70
N PRO A 358 10.79 -22.65 -17.71
CA PRO A 358 11.65 -23.80 -18.01
C PRO A 358 10.79 -24.97 -18.49
N GLU A 359 11.28 -25.74 -19.47
CA GLU A 359 10.56 -26.91 -20.01
C GLU A 359 10.15 -27.92 -18.93
N VAL A 360 10.98 -28.04 -17.89
CA VAL A 360 10.70 -28.82 -16.67
C VAL A 360 10.41 -27.86 -15.52
N SER A 361 9.21 -27.91 -14.95
CA SER A 361 8.79 -27.02 -13.87
C SER A 361 7.77 -27.66 -12.92
N TRP A 362 7.72 -27.18 -11.69
CA TRP A 362 6.65 -27.51 -10.75
C TRP A 362 5.47 -26.55 -10.88
N HIS A 363 4.26 -27.12 -10.88
CA HIS A 363 3.00 -26.39 -10.69
C HIS A 363 2.90 -25.10 -11.52
N MET A 364 3.43 -25.11 -12.75
CA MET A 364 3.32 -24.00 -13.70
C MET A 364 2.23 -24.27 -14.72
N GLU A 365 0.99 -24.43 -14.25
CA GLU A 365 -0.17 -24.43 -15.13
C GLU A 365 -0.33 -23.03 -15.73
N THR A 366 -0.15 -22.96 -17.04
CA THR A 366 -0.26 -21.72 -17.81
C THR A 366 -1.68 -21.56 -18.35
N THR A 367 -2.12 -20.32 -18.51
CA THR A 367 -3.42 -19.97 -19.07
C THR A 367 -3.25 -19.31 -20.43
N GLN A 368 -4.34 -19.14 -21.17
CA GLN A 368 -4.31 -18.40 -22.45
C GLN A 368 -4.25 -16.88 -22.26
N ALA A 369 -4.18 -16.40 -21.01
CA ALA A 369 -4.22 -14.98 -20.69
C ALA A 369 -2.94 -14.23 -21.08
N TYR A 370 -1.81 -14.91 -21.26
CA TYR A 370 -0.51 -14.29 -21.58
C TYR A 370 0.31 -15.21 -22.49
N LYS A 371 1.33 -14.64 -23.15
CA LYS A 371 2.22 -15.42 -24.00
C LYS A 371 3.20 -16.22 -23.14
N VAL A 372 3.41 -17.49 -23.47
CA VAL A 372 4.36 -18.36 -22.80
C VAL A 372 5.52 -18.68 -23.74
N VAL A 373 6.75 -18.54 -23.24
CA VAL A 373 7.98 -18.90 -23.95
C VAL A 373 8.71 -19.94 -23.10
N LYS A 374 8.94 -21.11 -23.68
CA LYS A 374 9.69 -22.18 -23.01
C LYS A 374 11.17 -22.10 -23.36
N HIS A 375 12.03 -22.42 -22.40
CA HIS A 375 13.47 -22.57 -22.65
C HIS A 375 13.95 -23.96 -22.23
N PRO A 376 14.95 -24.51 -22.95
CA PRO A 376 15.47 -25.83 -22.65
C PRO A 376 16.18 -25.86 -21.30
N VAL A 377 16.08 -26.99 -20.62
CA VAL A 377 16.76 -27.27 -19.35
C VAL A 377 17.30 -28.70 -19.36
N SER A 378 18.48 -28.92 -18.77
CA SER A 378 19.08 -30.26 -18.68
C SER A 378 18.58 -31.07 -17.48
N GLN A 379 17.94 -30.40 -16.52
CA GLN A 379 17.55 -31.00 -15.25
C GLN A 379 16.22 -31.72 -15.34
N THR A 380 16.11 -32.86 -14.66
CA THR A 380 14.88 -33.64 -14.60
C THR A 380 13.99 -33.21 -13.44
N LEU A 381 12.70 -33.51 -13.54
CA LEU A 381 11.76 -33.24 -12.44
C LEU A 381 12.12 -34.02 -11.17
N GLU A 382 12.65 -35.24 -11.34
CA GLU A 382 13.09 -36.10 -10.24
C GLU A 382 14.27 -35.50 -9.46
N GLU A 383 15.22 -34.87 -10.15
CA GLU A 383 16.35 -34.18 -9.50
C GLU A 383 15.87 -33.00 -8.65
N LEU A 384 14.93 -32.20 -9.17
CA LEU A 384 14.32 -31.10 -8.41
C LEU A 384 13.56 -31.61 -7.18
N ASP A 385 12.76 -32.66 -7.35
CA ASP A 385 12.02 -33.34 -6.28
C ASP A 385 12.94 -33.87 -5.19
N ASN A 386 14.01 -34.56 -5.56
CA ASN A 386 14.93 -35.17 -4.60
C ASN A 386 15.72 -34.11 -3.82
N SER A 387 16.19 -33.06 -4.49
CA SER A 387 16.88 -31.94 -3.84
C SER A 387 16.00 -31.24 -2.81
N PHE A 388 14.72 -31.03 -3.13
CA PHE A 388 13.78 -30.41 -2.20
C PHE A 388 13.33 -31.32 -1.07
N LYS A 389 13.11 -32.62 -1.33
CA LYS A 389 12.86 -33.61 -0.27
C LYS A 389 14.02 -33.65 0.71
N GLU A 390 15.26 -33.64 0.23
CA GLU A 390 16.43 -33.55 1.12
C GLU A 390 16.41 -32.24 1.90
N TYR A 391 16.22 -31.09 1.25
CA TYR A 391 16.13 -29.79 1.92
C TYR A 391 15.12 -29.80 3.06
N VAL A 392 13.90 -30.27 2.81
CA VAL A 392 12.83 -30.38 3.82
C VAL A 392 13.22 -31.36 4.92
N ALA A 393 13.70 -32.55 4.58
CA ALA A 393 14.10 -33.55 5.56
C ALA A 393 15.20 -33.02 6.51
N ARG A 394 16.17 -32.26 5.99
CA ARG A 394 17.21 -31.63 6.81
C ARG A 394 16.66 -30.54 7.73
N HIS A 395 15.70 -29.74 7.28
CA HIS A 395 15.08 -28.69 8.12
C HIS A 395 14.15 -29.25 9.19
N LEU A 396 13.54 -30.42 8.94
CA LEU A 396 12.69 -31.12 9.90
C LEU A 396 13.47 -32.00 10.89
N THR A 397 14.75 -32.28 10.61
CA THR A 397 15.59 -33.08 11.49
C THR A 397 16.31 -32.17 12.48
N GLU A 398 15.89 -32.19 13.74
CA GLU A 398 16.58 -31.45 14.80
C GLU A 398 17.96 -32.06 15.06
N LYS A 399 18.99 -31.20 15.00
CA LYS A 399 20.37 -31.53 15.41
C LYS A 399 20.84 -30.56 16.48
N PRO A 400 21.83 -30.93 17.32
CA PRO A 400 22.40 -29.98 18.26
C PRO A 400 23.14 -28.84 17.55
N TYR A 401 23.12 -27.66 18.15
CA TYR A 401 23.94 -26.53 17.73
C TYR A 401 25.44 -26.81 18.03
N PRO A 402 26.40 -26.46 17.14
CA PRO A 402 26.24 -25.71 15.89
C PRO A 402 25.98 -26.58 14.64
N ILE A 403 25.96 -27.91 14.78
CA ILE A 403 25.84 -28.85 13.66
C ILE A 403 24.55 -28.58 12.85
N ASN A 404 23.46 -28.24 13.53
CA ASN A 404 22.20 -27.91 12.88
C ASN A 404 22.31 -26.78 11.85
N GLY A 405 22.97 -25.68 12.23
CA GLY A 405 23.16 -24.52 11.35
C GLY A 405 23.97 -24.87 10.11
N LEU A 406 25.04 -25.66 10.28
CA LEU A 406 25.87 -26.11 9.15
C LEU A 406 25.11 -27.05 8.20
N VAL A 407 24.29 -27.95 8.75
CA VAL A 407 23.46 -28.87 7.94
C VAL A 407 22.39 -28.10 7.16
N MET A 408 21.69 -27.15 7.79
CA MET A 408 20.72 -26.28 7.13
C MET A 408 21.37 -25.42 6.03
N TYR A 409 22.56 -24.89 6.30
CA TYR A 409 23.34 -24.15 5.31
C TYR A 409 23.70 -24.99 4.09
N ASN A 410 24.31 -26.17 4.30
CA ASN A 410 24.71 -27.04 3.20
C ASN A 410 23.50 -27.50 2.37
N ALA A 411 22.37 -27.81 3.02
CA ALA A 411 21.12 -28.13 2.35
C ALA A 411 20.60 -26.96 1.50
N SER A 412 20.68 -25.72 2.02
CA SER A 412 20.28 -24.51 1.29
C SER A 412 21.18 -24.27 0.08
N VAL A 413 22.51 -24.36 0.24
CA VAL A 413 23.47 -24.23 -0.87
C VAL A 413 23.20 -25.29 -1.96
N HIS A 414 22.96 -26.54 -1.57
CA HIS A 414 22.66 -27.61 -2.51
C HIS A 414 21.35 -27.36 -3.27
N LEU A 415 20.29 -26.96 -2.58
CA LEU A 415 19.00 -26.62 -3.20
C LEU A 415 19.16 -25.46 -4.20
N PHE A 416 19.78 -24.36 -3.77
CA PHE A 416 19.96 -23.18 -4.62
C PHE A 416 20.83 -23.49 -5.85
N SER A 417 21.93 -24.22 -5.68
CA SER A 417 22.78 -24.64 -6.80
C SER A 417 22.03 -25.52 -7.80
N THR A 418 21.20 -26.45 -7.30
CA THR A 418 20.37 -27.32 -8.13
C THR A 418 19.37 -26.50 -8.92
N PHE A 419 18.52 -25.71 -8.27
CA PHE A 419 17.51 -24.90 -8.99
C PHE A 419 18.11 -23.86 -9.94
N PHE A 420 19.25 -23.28 -9.58
CA PHE A 420 19.95 -22.32 -10.43
C PHE A 420 20.51 -22.96 -11.73
N GLY A 421 20.60 -24.29 -11.79
CA GLY A 421 20.97 -25.03 -13.01
C GLY A 421 20.12 -24.64 -14.23
N GLN A 422 18.79 -24.53 -14.06
CA GLN A 422 17.87 -24.11 -15.11
C GLN A 422 18.21 -22.72 -15.66
N CYS A 423 18.68 -21.81 -14.81
CA CYS A 423 19.12 -20.49 -15.24
C CYS A 423 20.39 -20.55 -16.09
N LYS A 424 21.35 -21.42 -15.73
CA LYS A 424 22.55 -21.63 -16.56
C LYS A 424 22.18 -22.15 -17.94
N ASP A 425 21.17 -23.02 -18.04
CA ASP A 425 20.70 -23.54 -19.33
C ASP A 425 19.97 -22.48 -20.17
N LEU A 426 19.20 -21.58 -19.54
CA LEU A 426 18.65 -20.41 -20.21
C LEU A 426 19.75 -19.59 -20.90
N PHE A 427 20.85 -19.29 -20.20
CA PHE A 427 21.97 -18.52 -20.76
C PHE A 427 22.81 -19.30 -21.80
N ARG A 428 22.65 -20.63 -21.88
CA ARG A 428 23.23 -21.46 -22.96
C ARG A 428 22.33 -21.48 -24.20
N SER A 429 21.03 -21.23 -24.06
CA SER A 429 20.07 -21.23 -25.16
C SER A 429 20.17 -19.95 -26.00
N GLN A 430 21.00 -20.00 -27.04
CA GLN A 430 21.18 -18.88 -27.97
C GLN A 430 19.89 -18.47 -28.68
N GLU A 431 19.02 -19.43 -28.99
CA GLU A 431 17.71 -19.17 -29.59
C GLU A 431 16.82 -18.35 -28.66
N THR A 432 16.70 -18.77 -27.40
CA THR A 432 15.90 -18.06 -26.39
C THR A 432 16.44 -16.66 -26.14
N LEU A 433 17.76 -16.52 -25.92
CA LEU A 433 18.38 -15.21 -25.69
C LEU A 433 18.22 -14.27 -26.89
N LYS A 434 18.30 -14.79 -28.13
CA LYS A 434 18.06 -13.99 -29.34
C LYS A 434 16.61 -13.50 -29.40
N PHE A 435 15.64 -14.38 -29.12
CA PHE A 435 14.24 -13.99 -29.04
C PHE A 435 14.02 -12.89 -27.99
N LEU A 436 14.58 -13.04 -26.79
CA LEU A 436 14.42 -12.06 -25.70
C LEU A 436 15.02 -10.69 -26.06
N ASN A 437 16.23 -10.67 -26.64
CA ASN A 437 16.89 -9.44 -27.09
C ASN A 437 16.10 -8.71 -28.19
N GLN A 438 15.41 -9.44 -29.07
CA GLN A 438 14.67 -8.86 -30.20
C GLN A 438 13.23 -8.48 -29.86
N SER A 439 12.73 -8.86 -28.68
CA SER A 439 11.30 -8.71 -28.33
C SER A 439 10.91 -7.30 -27.85
N GLY A 440 11.88 -6.46 -27.46
CA GLY A 440 11.63 -5.06 -27.07
C GLY A 440 10.80 -4.93 -25.79
N PHE A 441 11.18 -5.61 -24.71
CA PHE A 441 10.50 -5.50 -23.42
C PHE A 441 10.76 -4.16 -22.73
N ASP A 442 9.78 -3.66 -21.97
CA ASP A 442 9.89 -2.42 -21.19
C ASP A 442 10.44 -2.66 -19.78
N ALA A 443 10.12 -3.80 -19.17
CA ALA A 443 10.58 -4.17 -17.84
C ALA A 443 10.54 -5.69 -17.60
N VAL A 444 11.27 -6.14 -16.59
CA VAL A 444 11.25 -7.53 -16.10
C VAL A 444 10.50 -7.62 -14.76
N LEU A 445 9.47 -8.45 -14.66
CA LEU A 445 8.84 -8.82 -13.38
C LEU A 445 9.40 -10.16 -12.93
N THR A 446 10.08 -10.21 -11.78
CA THR A 446 10.75 -11.44 -11.32
C THR A 446 10.59 -11.68 -9.84
N ASP A 447 10.54 -12.96 -9.46
CA ASP A 447 10.83 -13.35 -8.08
C ASP A 447 12.36 -13.43 -7.93
N PRO A 448 12.99 -12.67 -7.01
CA PRO A 448 14.43 -12.62 -6.88
C PRO A 448 15.03 -13.88 -6.22
N PHE A 449 14.23 -14.82 -5.71
CA PHE A 449 14.72 -15.90 -4.82
C PHE A 449 15.92 -16.69 -5.37
N PHE A 450 16.01 -16.92 -6.69
CA PHE A 450 17.19 -17.52 -7.34
C PHE A 450 17.97 -16.58 -8.26
N MET A 451 17.69 -15.27 -8.24
CA MET A 451 18.38 -14.22 -9.01
C MET A 451 18.37 -14.34 -10.54
N CYS A 452 17.76 -15.38 -11.13
CA CYS A 452 17.84 -15.57 -12.59
C CYS A 452 17.24 -14.40 -13.38
N GLY A 453 16.03 -13.94 -13.01
CA GLY A 453 15.40 -12.80 -13.66
C GLY A 453 16.15 -11.49 -13.42
N THR A 454 16.82 -11.35 -12.27
CA THR A 454 17.70 -10.21 -12.00
C THR A 454 18.89 -10.19 -12.96
N ILE A 455 19.57 -11.32 -13.15
CA ILE A 455 20.71 -11.43 -14.06
C ILE A 455 20.27 -11.18 -15.50
N LEU A 456 19.11 -11.71 -15.89
CA LEU A 456 18.53 -11.48 -17.21
C LEU A 456 18.17 -10.01 -17.43
N ALA A 457 17.60 -9.34 -16.42
CA ALA A 457 17.29 -7.91 -16.52
C ALA A 457 18.54 -7.06 -16.73
N HIS A 458 19.63 -7.34 -16.01
CA HIS A 458 20.92 -6.69 -16.24
C HIS A 458 21.50 -6.99 -17.62
N HIS A 459 21.42 -8.23 -18.09
CA HIS A 459 21.86 -8.63 -19.43
C HIS A 459 21.11 -7.86 -20.53
N LEU A 460 19.80 -7.72 -20.39
CA LEU A 460 18.93 -7.00 -21.33
C LEU A 460 18.94 -5.47 -21.12
N SER A 461 19.62 -4.97 -20.09
CA SER A 461 19.60 -3.55 -19.70
C SER A 461 18.19 -3.00 -19.43
N LEU A 462 17.34 -3.80 -18.79
CA LEU A 462 15.95 -3.44 -18.48
C LEU A 462 15.76 -3.10 -17.01
N PRO A 463 14.85 -2.16 -16.67
CA PRO A 463 14.38 -2.01 -15.30
C PRO A 463 13.66 -3.30 -14.87
N PHE A 464 13.79 -3.66 -13.59
CA PHE A 464 13.14 -4.84 -13.06
C PHE A 464 12.36 -4.55 -11.78
N VAL A 465 11.26 -5.28 -11.63
CA VAL A 465 10.32 -5.23 -10.52
C VAL A 465 10.40 -6.55 -9.80
N PHE A 466 10.64 -6.50 -8.50
CA PHE A 466 10.62 -7.69 -7.67
C PHE A 466 9.22 -7.99 -7.17
N PHE A 467 8.84 -9.26 -7.21
CA PHE A 467 7.60 -9.77 -6.63
C PHE A 467 7.96 -10.89 -5.66
N MET A 468 7.93 -10.61 -4.35
CA MET A 468 8.59 -11.47 -3.37
C MET A 468 7.91 -11.45 -2.00
N ARG A 469 8.05 -12.52 -1.23
CA ARG A 469 7.61 -12.55 0.19
C ARG A 469 8.72 -12.23 1.18
N GLY A 470 9.96 -12.54 0.86
CA GLY A 470 11.08 -12.32 1.78
C GLY A 470 12.38 -12.71 1.10
N PHE A 471 13.46 -12.02 1.45
CA PHE A 471 14.78 -12.28 0.90
C PHE A 471 15.74 -12.64 2.03
N GLY A 472 16.56 -13.67 1.82
CA GLY A 472 17.62 -14.02 2.77
C GLY A 472 18.55 -12.83 3.07
N CYS A 473 19.15 -12.84 4.25
CA CYS A 473 20.18 -11.86 4.65
C CYS A 473 19.73 -10.40 4.58
N ASN A 474 18.44 -10.14 4.79
CA ASN A 474 17.84 -8.81 4.82
C ASN A 474 18.07 -7.97 3.54
N LEU A 475 18.44 -8.59 2.40
CA LEU A 475 18.82 -7.82 1.21
C LEU A 475 17.67 -6.97 0.65
N HIS A 476 16.43 -7.42 0.80
CA HIS A 476 15.25 -6.66 0.39
C HIS A 476 15.02 -5.35 1.16
N PHE A 477 15.66 -5.17 2.31
CA PHE A 477 15.68 -3.89 3.02
C PHE A 477 17.03 -3.19 2.87
N ALA A 478 18.13 -3.94 2.85
CA ALA A 478 19.47 -3.36 2.66
C ALA A 478 19.61 -2.70 1.28
N ALA A 479 19.08 -3.32 0.22
CA ALA A 479 19.22 -2.87 -1.16
C ALA A 479 18.51 -1.54 -1.44
N PRO A 480 17.23 -1.36 -1.06
CA PRO A 480 16.60 -0.04 -1.10
C PRO A 480 17.11 0.91 -0.01
N GLN A 481 18.08 0.52 0.83
CA GLN A 481 18.63 1.35 1.91
C GLN A 481 17.63 1.69 3.02
N CYS A 482 16.69 0.77 3.29
CA CYS A 482 15.80 0.88 4.42
C CYS A 482 16.56 0.69 5.74
N PRO A 483 16.38 1.59 6.73
CA PRO A 483 16.93 1.39 8.06
C PRO A 483 16.49 0.04 8.65
N SER A 484 17.44 -0.70 9.21
CA SER A 484 17.17 -1.98 9.87
C SER A 484 17.90 -2.08 11.21
N PRO A 485 17.43 -1.37 12.26
CA PRO A 485 18.17 -1.27 13.51
C PRO A 485 18.25 -2.59 14.28
N LEU A 486 19.48 -3.01 14.58
CA LEU A 486 19.78 -4.27 15.26
C LEU A 486 19.33 -4.32 16.72
N SER A 487 18.96 -3.18 17.29
CA SER A 487 18.52 -3.05 18.68
C SER A 487 17.11 -3.56 18.92
N TYR A 488 16.27 -3.65 17.88
CA TYR A 488 14.88 -4.10 17.97
C TYR A 488 14.37 -4.84 16.73
N ILE A 489 15.14 -4.96 15.65
CA ILE A 489 14.78 -5.79 14.50
C ILE A 489 15.60 -7.08 14.57
N PRO A 490 14.99 -8.21 14.94
CA PRO A 490 15.69 -9.48 15.00
C PRO A 490 16.09 -9.96 13.60
N ARG A 491 17.29 -10.53 13.51
CA ARG A 491 17.85 -11.17 12.32
C ARG A 491 17.30 -12.56 12.18
N LEU A 492 17.25 -13.02 10.93
CA LEU A 492 16.81 -14.36 10.60
C LEU A 492 17.70 -15.36 11.37
N PHE A 493 17.09 -16.39 11.96
CA PHE A 493 17.73 -17.40 12.83
C PHE A 493 18.12 -16.95 14.26
N SER A 494 17.93 -15.68 14.64
CA SER A 494 18.08 -15.29 16.06
C SER A 494 16.92 -15.80 16.93
N PHE A 495 15.75 -16.01 16.32
CA PHE A 495 14.47 -16.32 17.01
C PHE A 495 14.09 -15.33 18.11
N ASN A 496 14.74 -14.16 18.14
CA ASN A 496 14.46 -13.08 19.06
C ASN A 496 13.18 -12.34 18.66
N SER A 497 12.52 -11.70 19.63
CA SER A 497 11.45 -10.74 19.37
C SER A 497 12.02 -9.33 19.17
N ASP A 498 11.16 -8.34 18.91
CA ASP A 498 11.51 -6.92 18.95
C ASP A 498 11.90 -6.44 20.36
N ARG A 499 11.50 -7.19 21.39
CA ARG A 499 11.94 -7.02 22.77
C ARG A 499 13.15 -7.90 23.06
N MET A 500 14.33 -7.31 22.92
CA MET A 500 15.61 -7.97 23.18
C MET A 500 16.29 -7.42 24.43
N THR A 501 16.80 -8.32 25.27
CA THR A 501 17.80 -8.03 26.30
C THR A 501 19.11 -7.55 25.66
N PHE A 502 20.01 -7.00 26.47
CA PHE A 502 21.33 -6.57 25.99
C PHE A 502 22.07 -7.71 25.25
N PHE A 503 22.11 -8.93 25.82
CA PHE A 503 22.81 -10.05 25.20
C PHE A 503 22.15 -10.54 23.92
N GLN A 504 20.81 -10.54 23.83
CA GLN A 504 20.10 -10.84 22.59
C GLN A 504 20.40 -9.80 21.50
N ARG A 505 20.57 -8.52 21.85
CA ARG A 505 21.00 -7.49 20.88
C ARG A 505 22.44 -7.72 20.40
N VAL A 506 23.33 -8.17 21.28
CA VAL A 506 24.71 -8.53 20.91
C VAL A 506 24.71 -9.73 19.96
N GLU A 507 23.98 -10.78 20.28
CA GLU A 507 23.77 -11.93 19.40
C GLU A 507 23.22 -11.51 18.05
N ASN A 508 22.16 -10.68 18.05
CA ASN A 508 21.52 -10.17 16.84
C ASN A 508 22.49 -9.39 15.94
N ALA A 509 23.36 -8.58 16.55
CA ALA A 509 24.40 -7.85 15.84
C ALA A 509 25.47 -8.78 15.25
N LEU A 510 25.89 -9.82 15.98
CA LEU A 510 26.84 -10.81 15.49
C LEU A 510 26.27 -11.60 14.30
N ILE A 511 24.99 -12.01 14.36
CA ILE A 511 24.32 -12.65 13.23
C ILE A 511 24.34 -11.73 12.01
N SER A 512 23.96 -10.46 12.19
CA SER A 512 23.93 -9.48 11.11
C SER A 512 25.29 -9.28 10.42
N LEU A 513 26.40 -9.38 11.16
CA LEU A 513 27.75 -9.28 10.59
C LEU A 513 28.10 -10.49 9.71
N LEU A 514 27.55 -11.66 10.02
CA LEU A 514 27.83 -12.91 9.32
C LEU A 514 26.86 -13.19 8.15
N GLU A 515 25.68 -12.57 8.14
CA GLU A 515 24.61 -12.80 7.16
C GLU A 515 25.08 -12.66 5.70
N LEU A 516 25.81 -11.59 5.34
CA LEU A 516 26.23 -11.38 3.95
C LEU A 516 27.23 -12.44 3.48
N HIS A 517 28.15 -12.85 4.37
CA HIS A 517 29.09 -13.92 4.06
C HIS A 517 28.37 -15.26 3.85
N TYR A 518 27.40 -15.56 4.70
CA TYR A 518 26.52 -16.71 4.57
C TYR A 518 25.75 -16.71 3.22
N CYS A 519 25.15 -15.58 2.84
CA CYS A 519 24.43 -15.46 1.57
C CYS A 519 25.32 -15.59 0.33
N ASN A 520 26.55 -15.09 0.36
CA ASN A 520 27.49 -15.28 -0.76
C ASN A 520 27.75 -16.75 -1.06
N GLY A 521 27.68 -17.62 -0.05
CA GLY A 521 27.74 -19.07 -0.24
C GLY A 521 26.52 -19.65 -0.96
N ILE A 522 25.32 -19.26 -0.53
CA ILE A 522 24.04 -19.69 -1.12
C ILE A 522 23.92 -19.26 -2.58
N TYR A 523 24.31 -18.02 -2.89
CA TYR A 523 24.18 -17.43 -4.22
C TYR A 523 25.46 -17.53 -5.07
N ARG A 524 26.42 -18.37 -4.69
CA ARG A 524 27.73 -18.45 -5.35
C ARG A 524 27.62 -18.68 -6.86
N GLU A 525 26.77 -19.63 -7.27
CA GLU A 525 26.56 -19.95 -8.69
C GLU A 525 25.94 -18.77 -9.45
N ALA A 526 25.03 -18.03 -8.81
CA ALA A 526 24.42 -16.83 -9.38
C ALA A 526 25.44 -15.71 -9.57
N LEU A 527 26.29 -15.47 -8.57
CA LEU A 527 27.37 -14.47 -8.66
C LEU A 527 28.37 -14.84 -9.76
N LYS A 528 28.77 -16.12 -9.84
CA LYS A 528 29.68 -16.60 -10.89
C LYS A 528 29.11 -16.37 -12.28
N LEU A 529 27.87 -16.81 -12.53
CA LEU A 529 27.21 -16.59 -13.83
C LEU A 529 27.03 -15.09 -14.11
N SER A 530 26.70 -14.29 -13.11
CA SER A 530 26.55 -12.84 -13.27
C SER A 530 27.85 -12.20 -13.74
N SER A 531 28.98 -12.56 -13.14
CA SER A 531 30.28 -12.03 -13.54
C SER A 531 30.65 -12.44 -14.96
N GLU A 532 30.33 -13.67 -15.36
CA GLU A 532 30.53 -14.18 -16.73
C GLU A 532 29.63 -13.46 -17.74
N VAL A 533 28.35 -13.26 -17.43
CA VAL A 533 27.38 -12.63 -18.34
C VAL A 533 27.60 -11.12 -18.47
N LEU A 534 27.90 -10.45 -17.35
CA LEU A 534 28.06 -8.99 -17.30
C LEU A 534 29.51 -8.53 -17.51
N GLN A 535 30.45 -9.47 -17.63
CA GLN A 535 31.87 -9.21 -17.92
C GLN A 535 32.53 -8.25 -16.92
N LYS A 536 32.17 -8.38 -15.64
CA LYS A 536 32.72 -7.59 -14.52
C LYS A 536 32.55 -8.36 -13.21
N ASP A 537 33.28 -7.99 -12.18
CA ASP A 537 33.00 -8.52 -10.83
C ASP A 537 31.65 -7.99 -10.33
N VAL A 538 30.81 -8.91 -9.83
CA VAL A 538 29.45 -8.62 -9.37
C VAL A 538 29.29 -9.10 -7.94
N SER A 539 28.84 -8.20 -7.05
CA SER A 539 28.39 -8.54 -5.70
C SER A 539 26.87 -8.80 -5.66
N LEU A 540 26.37 -9.38 -4.57
CA LEU A 540 24.91 -9.54 -4.40
C LEU A 540 24.16 -8.21 -4.46
N MET A 541 24.74 -7.16 -3.89
CA MET A 541 24.14 -5.84 -3.87
C MET A 541 24.09 -5.21 -5.26
N ASP A 542 25.09 -5.44 -6.12
CA ASP A 542 25.08 -4.94 -7.49
C ASP A 542 23.89 -5.50 -8.30
N LEU A 543 23.49 -6.75 -8.01
CA LEU A 543 22.32 -7.37 -8.64
C LEU A 543 21.02 -6.75 -8.16
N VAL A 544 20.84 -6.55 -6.85
CA VAL A 544 19.52 -6.18 -6.28
C VAL A 544 19.29 -4.69 -6.07
N ASN A 545 20.33 -3.86 -5.94
CA ASN A 545 20.20 -2.42 -5.66
C ASN A 545 19.50 -1.63 -6.78
N SER A 546 19.47 -2.17 -7.99
CA SER A 546 18.92 -1.50 -9.17
C SER A 546 17.44 -1.81 -9.42
N ALA A 547 16.77 -2.51 -8.49
CA ALA A 547 15.35 -2.81 -8.60
C ALA A 547 14.52 -1.52 -8.61
N ALA A 548 13.66 -1.37 -9.62
CA ALA A 548 12.82 -0.21 -9.78
C ALA A 548 11.70 -0.18 -8.72
N ILE A 549 11.03 -1.31 -8.50
CA ILE A 549 9.90 -1.47 -7.57
C ILE A 549 10.03 -2.81 -6.84
N TRP A 550 9.68 -2.81 -5.55
CA TRP A 550 9.63 -3.99 -4.69
C TRP A 550 8.18 -4.28 -4.31
N ILE A 551 7.55 -5.23 -4.98
CA ILE A 551 6.20 -5.71 -4.65
C ILE A 551 6.32 -6.83 -3.61
N LEU A 552 5.94 -6.51 -2.37
CA LEU A 552 6.07 -7.36 -1.19
C LEU A 552 4.77 -8.11 -0.92
N ARG A 553 4.78 -9.44 -1.01
CA ARG A 553 3.62 -10.33 -0.84
C ARG A 553 3.21 -10.58 0.61
N PHE A 554 3.46 -9.61 1.47
CA PHE A 554 3.09 -9.60 2.87
C PHE A 554 2.58 -8.22 3.24
N ASP A 555 1.84 -8.16 4.34
CA ASP A 555 1.39 -6.90 4.92
C ASP A 555 2.40 -6.43 5.97
N PHE A 556 2.61 -5.11 6.10
CA PHE A 556 3.55 -4.53 7.05
C PHE A 556 3.20 -4.88 8.51
N VAL A 557 1.96 -5.29 8.79
CA VAL A 557 1.49 -5.69 10.12
C VAL A 557 2.13 -6.99 10.61
N PHE A 558 2.63 -7.83 9.71
CA PHE A 558 3.35 -9.05 10.05
C PHE A 558 4.86 -8.84 10.18
N GLU A 559 5.33 -7.61 10.06
CA GLU A 559 6.74 -7.24 10.10
C GLU A 559 7.08 -6.38 11.31
N TYR A 560 8.36 -6.32 11.63
CA TYR A 560 8.88 -5.39 12.60
C TYR A 560 8.81 -3.96 12.07
N VAL A 561 8.39 -3.02 12.93
CA VAL A 561 8.25 -1.60 12.59
C VAL A 561 9.58 -1.05 12.10
N ARG A 562 9.60 -0.56 10.86
CA ARG A 562 10.76 0.11 10.27
C ARG A 562 10.34 1.01 9.12
N PRO A 563 11.09 2.10 8.85
CA PRO A 563 10.95 2.85 7.61
C PRO A 563 11.20 1.98 6.39
N VAL A 564 10.41 2.24 5.35
CA VAL A 564 10.54 1.63 4.02
C VAL A 564 10.69 2.69 2.96
N MET A 565 11.24 2.32 1.81
CA MET A 565 11.35 3.25 0.70
C MET A 565 10.04 3.36 -0.10
N PRO A 566 9.75 4.51 -0.73
CA PRO A 566 8.52 4.71 -1.52
C PRO A 566 8.33 3.74 -2.69
N ASN A 567 9.40 3.09 -3.15
CA ASN A 567 9.33 2.08 -4.20
C ASN A 567 9.05 0.67 -3.67
N MET A 568 8.76 0.51 -2.38
CA MET A 568 8.33 -0.75 -1.76
C MET A 568 6.82 -0.73 -1.55
N VAL A 569 6.13 -1.65 -2.23
CA VAL A 569 4.67 -1.73 -2.27
C VAL A 569 4.23 -3.03 -1.61
N PHE A 570 3.55 -2.93 -0.47
CA PHE A 570 2.99 -4.07 0.24
C PHE A 570 1.67 -4.50 -0.42
N VAL A 571 1.59 -5.76 -0.79
CA VAL A 571 0.41 -6.39 -1.41
C VAL A 571 0.03 -7.65 -0.64
N GLY A 572 0.05 -7.57 0.69
CA GLY A 572 -0.49 -8.62 1.56
C GLY A 572 -1.96 -8.92 1.22
N GLY A 573 -2.36 -10.20 1.34
CA GLY A 573 -3.76 -10.59 1.12
C GLY A 573 -4.20 -10.69 -0.36
N ILE A 574 -3.31 -10.51 -1.35
CA ILE A 574 -3.66 -10.66 -2.78
C ILE A 574 -4.25 -12.02 -3.16
N ASN A 575 -3.94 -13.07 -2.41
CA ASN A 575 -4.48 -14.41 -2.64
C ASN A 575 -5.86 -14.63 -1.99
N CYS A 576 -6.41 -13.63 -1.27
CA CYS A 576 -7.73 -13.74 -0.66
C CYS A 576 -8.81 -13.71 -1.75
N ALA A 577 -9.51 -14.83 -1.94
CA ALA A 577 -10.64 -14.88 -2.85
C ALA A 577 -11.80 -14.03 -2.32
N LYS A 578 -12.59 -13.44 -3.24
CA LYS A 578 -13.89 -12.87 -2.89
C LYS A 578 -14.72 -13.95 -2.19
N GLU A 579 -15.25 -13.65 -1.00
CA GLU A 579 -16.18 -14.55 -0.33
C GLU A 579 -17.32 -14.89 -1.28
N LYS A 580 -17.52 -16.18 -1.53
CA LYS A 580 -18.75 -16.65 -2.17
C LYS A 580 -19.89 -16.32 -1.20
N PRO A 581 -21.02 -15.76 -1.66
CA PRO A 581 -22.15 -15.49 -0.78
C PRO A 581 -22.49 -16.75 0.00
N LEU A 582 -22.55 -16.64 1.32
CA LEU A 582 -22.88 -17.76 2.20
C LEU A 582 -24.17 -18.43 1.69
N PRO A 583 -24.18 -19.75 1.44
CA PRO A 583 -25.40 -20.44 1.06
C PRO A 583 -26.47 -20.16 2.10
N LYS A 584 -27.62 -19.62 1.69
CA LYS A 584 -28.73 -19.22 2.59
C LYS A 584 -29.35 -20.39 3.39
N ILE A 585 -28.79 -21.60 3.35
CA ILE A 585 -29.37 -22.81 3.94
C ILE A 585 -28.25 -23.65 4.59
N VAL A 586 -27.73 -23.23 5.75
CA VAL A 586 -27.09 -24.17 6.71
C VAL A 586 -27.42 -23.83 8.18
N TYR A 587 -28.12 -22.72 8.47
CA TYR A 587 -28.39 -22.32 9.86
C TYR A 587 -29.50 -23.15 10.56
N LEU A 588 -30.37 -23.85 9.82
CA LEU A 588 -31.54 -24.52 10.39
C LEU A 588 -31.39 -26.04 10.63
N GLN A 589 -30.38 -26.71 10.07
CA GLN A 589 -30.17 -28.15 10.29
C GLN A 589 -29.21 -28.45 11.44
N THR A 590 -28.21 -27.60 11.67
CA THR A 590 -27.23 -27.81 12.75
C THR A 590 -27.84 -27.60 14.14
N VAL A 591 -28.84 -26.72 14.28
CA VAL A 591 -29.53 -26.47 15.56
C VAL A 591 -30.52 -27.58 15.94
N LYS A 592 -31.07 -28.33 14.97
CA LYS A 592 -31.95 -29.48 15.26
C LYS A 592 -31.19 -30.73 15.65
N ASN A 593 -30.01 -30.98 15.08
CA ASN A 593 -29.21 -32.16 15.41
C ASN A 593 -28.50 -32.06 16.77
N LEU A 594 -28.32 -30.86 17.31
CA LEU A 594 -27.77 -30.64 18.66
C LEU A 594 -28.80 -30.71 19.81
N ARG A 595 -30.10 -30.85 19.51
CA ARG A 595 -31.15 -31.06 20.51
C ARG A 595 -31.59 -32.52 20.68
N GLY A 596 -31.06 -33.44 19.87
CA GLY A 596 -31.53 -34.83 19.80
C GLY A 596 -30.71 -35.87 20.57
N ASN A 597 -29.45 -35.61 20.91
CA ASN A 597 -28.59 -36.63 21.50
C ASN A 597 -27.98 -36.19 22.85
N GLN A 598 -28.58 -36.74 23.90
CA GLN A 598 -28.05 -37.07 25.21
C GLN A 598 -27.49 -35.93 26.08
N ALA A 599 -28.26 -35.65 27.13
CA ALA A 599 -27.86 -35.00 28.35
C ALA A 599 -26.65 -35.68 29.01
N GLY A 600 -25.55 -34.95 29.09
CA GLY A 600 -24.39 -35.22 29.93
C GLY A 600 -23.74 -33.89 30.25
N SER A 601 -23.62 -33.57 31.54
CA SER A 601 -23.25 -32.27 32.11
C SER A 601 -22.03 -31.59 31.48
N CYS A 602 -22.20 -30.35 31.02
CA CYS A 602 -21.12 -29.38 30.84
C CYS A 602 -21.61 -27.99 31.31
N GLN A 603 -21.31 -27.64 32.56
CA GLN A 603 -21.35 -26.27 33.05
C GLN A 603 -19.96 -25.66 32.84
N GLN A 604 -19.84 -24.78 31.84
CA GLN A 604 -18.93 -23.61 31.71
C GLN A 604 -18.36 -23.43 30.28
N PRO A 605 -18.28 -22.19 29.73
CA PRO A 605 -17.94 -21.93 28.33
C PRO A 605 -16.47 -22.10 27.84
N PRO A 606 -15.39 -22.12 28.65
CA PRO A 606 -14.04 -22.05 28.09
C PRO A 606 -13.48 -23.39 27.60
N THR A 607 -14.16 -24.52 27.80
CA THR A 607 -13.62 -25.86 27.50
C THR A 607 -13.90 -26.37 26.09
N CYS A 608 -14.81 -25.77 25.32
CA CYS A 608 -15.10 -26.21 23.94
C CYS A 608 -13.99 -25.84 22.93
N ILE A 609 -13.23 -24.76 23.14
CA ILE A 609 -12.14 -24.34 22.25
C ILE A 609 -10.92 -25.26 22.39
N SER A 610 -10.67 -25.77 23.60
CA SER A 610 -9.52 -26.65 23.87
C SER A 610 -9.67 -28.04 23.24
N GLN A 611 -10.89 -28.59 23.18
CA GLN A 611 -11.14 -29.87 22.52
C GLN A 611 -11.13 -29.78 20.98
N MET A 612 -11.42 -28.61 20.41
CA MET A 612 -11.30 -28.39 18.95
C MET A 612 -9.83 -28.32 18.50
N LEU A 613 -8.93 -27.80 19.35
CA LEU A 613 -7.48 -27.74 19.07
C LEU A 613 -6.76 -29.08 19.32
N LEU A 614 -7.33 -29.98 20.12
CA LEU A 614 -6.75 -31.29 20.39
C LEU A 614 -7.12 -32.35 19.34
N SER A 615 -8.17 -32.15 18.53
CA SER A 615 -8.52 -33.06 17.43
C SER A 615 -7.70 -32.82 16.15
N THR A 616 -7.06 -31.64 16.01
CA THR A 616 -6.13 -31.31 14.91
C THR A 616 -4.75 -31.96 15.04
N ASN A 617 -4.38 -32.49 16.20
CA ASN A 617 -3.07 -33.14 16.42
C ASN A 617 -2.97 -34.61 15.94
N LYS A 618 -4.02 -35.16 15.31
CA LYS A 618 -3.98 -36.48 14.66
C LYS A 618 -3.79 -36.43 13.13
N GLY A 619 -3.50 -35.26 12.56
CA GLY A 619 -3.32 -35.04 11.12
C GLY A 619 -1.87 -35.07 10.60
N LEU A 620 -0.87 -35.30 11.46
CA LEU A 620 0.56 -35.25 11.11
C LEU A 620 1.04 -36.39 10.18
N GLY A 621 0.20 -37.38 9.88
CA GLY A 621 0.48 -38.44 8.91
C GLY A 621 0.04 -38.14 7.46
N SER A 622 -0.60 -37.00 7.19
CA SER A 622 -1.22 -36.70 5.86
C SER A 622 -0.48 -35.66 5.01
N ILE A 623 0.61 -35.07 5.52
CA ILE A 623 1.35 -33.99 4.85
C ILE A 623 2.09 -34.47 3.58
N THR A 624 2.23 -35.79 3.37
CA THR A 624 2.83 -36.36 2.16
C THR A 624 1.83 -36.72 1.06
N GLN A 625 0.52 -36.77 1.33
CA GLN A 625 -0.50 -37.14 0.33
C GLN A 625 -1.22 -35.93 -0.30
N GLY A 626 -1.27 -34.77 0.37
CA GLY A 626 -1.88 -33.56 -0.16
C GLY A 626 -1.15 -32.89 -1.34
N PHE A 627 0.05 -33.35 -1.68
CA PHE A 627 0.85 -32.85 -2.81
C PHE A 627 0.69 -33.66 -4.11
N ARG A 628 -0.18 -34.68 -4.15
CA ARG A 628 -0.38 -35.50 -5.36
C ARG A 628 -1.68 -35.25 -6.13
N HIS A 629 -2.72 -34.68 -5.52
CA HIS A 629 -3.95 -34.30 -6.23
C HIS A 629 -4.49 -32.99 -5.64
N GLY A 630 -4.32 -31.91 -6.39
CA GLY A 630 -4.80 -30.56 -6.10
C GLY A 630 -4.50 -29.65 -7.27
#